data_AF-A0A832S8X7-F1
#
_entry.id   AF-A0A832S8X7-F1
#
_cell.length_a   1.000
_cell.length_b   1.000
_cell.length_c   1.000
_cell.angle_alpha   90.00
_cell.angle_beta   90.00
_cell.angle_gamma   90.00
#
_symmetry.space_group_name_H-M   'P 1'
#
loop_
_entity.id
_entity.type
_entity.pdbx_description
1 polymer ?
#
loop_
_entity_poly.entity_id
_entity_poly.type
_entity_poly.pdbx_seq_one_letter_code
_entity_poly.pdbx_strand_id
1 'polypeptide(L)'
;VPTIDQDISPFDSIFDILDIEFSTSGRTGQTAESIDIELEEHTEGLVYGGLKIAGFADVIYIDEVPYIPDENSILVKSRVIKSPDLIGWIGHIKKMEKHEEKYIKNGTAYAVLTVKTDWYTVKTDHTTGQKRKSKIKTSTAVFRDSCPAPNVFERPTQAKGYINEYRSKSIPNTRVYVPSEGLTKIVYEYGGNSSEHIFMLGERQADEKGIISTAYTTVNYWDGSLSYLGDSLIINGPFDKNKLKVTCYTPYEEFQVTDFQHTINDLPADSWTKDFLAFLLRDLLMLFCGYKLVRVIIPP
;
A
#
# COMPACT_ATOMS: atom_id res chain seq x y z
N VAL A 1 22.66 -44.03 25.33
CA VAL A 1 21.45 -43.18 25.32
C VAL A 1 21.79 -41.99 24.44
N PRO A 2 21.21 -41.83 23.23
CA PRO A 2 21.40 -40.62 22.47
C PRO A 2 20.42 -39.56 22.96
N THR A 3 20.95 -38.39 23.30
CA THR A 3 20.20 -37.18 23.64
C THR A 3 19.75 -36.55 22.33
N ILE A 4 18.44 -36.52 22.09
CA ILE A 4 17.83 -35.74 21.01
C ILE A 4 17.38 -34.44 21.67
N ASP A 5 18.28 -33.44 21.70
CA ASP A 5 17.87 -32.05 21.89
C ASP A 5 17.38 -31.55 20.53
N GLN A 6 16.11 -31.83 20.23
CA GLN A 6 15.39 -31.02 19.26
C GLN A 6 14.84 -29.82 20.02
N ASP A 7 15.44 -28.67 19.77
CA ASP A 7 14.95 -27.36 20.15
C ASP A 7 13.64 -27.12 19.37
N ILE A 8 12.53 -27.63 19.92
CA ILE A 8 11.20 -27.40 19.36
C ILE A 8 10.79 -26.00 19.82
N SER A 9 11.15 -25.00 19.02
CA SER A 9 10.54 -23.68 19.13
C SER A 9 9.04 -23.86 18.85
N PRO A 10 8.13 -23.44 19.73
CA PRO A 10 6.70 -23.54 19.47
C PRO A 10 6.37 -22.72 18.20
N PHE A 11 5.66 -23.35 17.27
CA PHE A 11 5.14 -22.68 16.08
C PHE A 11 4.04 -21.70 16.52
N ASP A 12 4.22 -20.41 16.25
CA ASP A 12 3.23 -19.37 16.58
C ASP A 12 2.14 -19.30 15.50
N SER A 13 2.36 -19.91 14.33
CA SER A 13 1.42 -19.93 13.21
C SER A 13 1.47 -21.22 12.39
N ILE A 14 0.33 -21.63 11.82
CA ILE A 14 0.25 -22.73 10.83
C ILE A 14 1.08 -22.47 9.56
N PHE A 15 1.53 -21.23 9.38
CA PHE A 15 2.30 -20.77 8.22
C PHE A 15 3.81 -20.83 8.42
N ASP A 16 4.29 -20.97 9.67
CA ASP A 16 5.73 -21.13 9.98
C ASP A 16 6.29 -22.44 9.40
N ILE A 17 5.41 -23.41 9.12
CA ILE A 17 5.75 -24.71 8.52
C ILE A 17 6.03 -24.58 7.01
N LEU A 18 5.56 -23.51 6.37
CA LEU A 18 5.62 -23.33 4.92
C LEU A 18 6.75 -22.40 4.46
N ASP A 19 7.51 -21.79 5.37
CA ASP A 19 8.57 -20.80 5.06
C ASP A 19 8.05 -19.65 4.16
N ILE A 20 6.79 -19.25 4.36
CA ILE A 20 6.13 -18.18 3.60
C ILE A 20 6.16 -16.89 4.42
N GLU A 21 6.87 -15.87 3.94
CA GLU A 21 6.85 -14.54 4.54
C GLU A 21 5.62 -13.77 4.04
N PHE A 22 4.59 -13.69 4.87
CA PHE A 22 3.42 -12.84 4.61
C PHE A 22 3.75 -11.38 4.92
N SER A 23 3.36 -10.49 4.01
CA SER A 23 3.49 -9.04 4.19
C SER A 23 2.20 -8.32 3.86
N THR A 24 1.86 -7.34 4.70
CA THR A 24 0.74 -6.45 4.45
C THR A 24 1.12 -5.26 3.57
N SER A 25 2.39 -5.12 3.20
CA SER A 25 2.90 -4.02 2.36
C SER A 25 3.70 -4.52 1.16
N GLY A 26 3.52 -3.83 0.03
CA GLY A 26 4.33 -3.94 -1.17
C GLY A 26 5.66 -3.19 -1.07
N ARG A 27 5.93 -2.44 0.00
CA ARG A 27 7.23 -1.78 0.20
C ARG A 27 8.28 -2.81 0.63
N THR A 28 9.35 -2.92 -0.15
CA THR A 28 10.45 -3.88 0.08
C THR A 28 11.70 -3.21 0.64
N GLY A 29 11.85 -1.90 0.46
CA GLY A 29 13.01 -1.14 0.94
C GLY A 29 14.31 -1.45 0.18
N GLN A 30 14.21 -2.10 -0.98
CA GLN A 30 15.35 -2.45 -1.80
C GLN A 30 16.00 -1.23 -2.44
N THR A 31 17.32 -1.31 -2.62
CA THR A 31 18.11 -0.26 -3.27
C THR A 31 18.87 -0.82 -4.46
N ALA A 32 19.28 0.03 -5.40
CA ALA A 32 20.01 -0.42 -6.58
C ALA A 32 21.35 -1.10 -6.24
N GLU A 33 21.97 -0.74 -5.12
CA GLU A 33 23.23 -1.33 -4.65
C GLU A 33 23.06 -2.76 -4.11
N SER A 34 21.83 -3.14 -3.72
CA SER A 34 21.52 -4.49 -3.23
C SER A 34 21.36 -5.53 -4.34
N ILE A 35 21.36 -5.11 -5.61
CA ILE A 35 21.14 -6.00 -6.75
C ILE A 35 22.48 -6.21 -7.49
N ASP A 36 22.85 -7.48 -7.66
CA ASP A 36 24.06 -7.84 -8.39
C ASP A 36 23.82 -7.82 -9.90
N ILE A 37 24.19 -6.71 -10.52
CA ILE A 37 24.10 -6.50 -11.97
C ILE A 37 25.41 -5.94 -12.49
N GLU A 38 25.87 -6.55 -13.60
CA GLU A 38 27.00 -6.09 -14.39
C GLU A 38 26.64 -4.80 -15.14
N LEU A 39 27.49 -3.79 -15.00
CA LEU A 39 27.34 -2.50 -15.65
C LEU A 39 28.26 -2.46 -16.88
N GLU A 40 27.68 -2.38 -18.07
CA GLU A 40 28.44 -2.13 -19.29
C GLU A 40 28.89 -0.66 -19.33
N GLU A 41 30.19 -0.44 -19.15
CA GLU A 41 30.81 0.88 -19.16
C GLU A 41 31.47 1.15 -20.53
N HIS A 42 31.31 2.35 -21.06
CA HIS A 42 31.93 2.79 -22.32
C HIS A 42 32.39 4.25 -22.24
N THR A 43 33.33 4.63 -23.12
CA THR A 43 33.81 6.01 -23.21
C THR A 43 32.82 6.87 -23.99
N GLU A 44 32.40 7.99 -23.41
CA GLU A 44 31.65 9.05 -24.07
C GLU A 44 32.33 10.40 -23.80
N GLY A 45 33.01 10.93 -24.81
CA GLY A 45 33.78 12.17 -24.70
C GLY A 45 34.93 12.09 -23.69
N LEU A 46 34.85 12.84 -22.59
CA LEU A 46 35.89 12.91 -21.55
C LEU A 46 35.66 11.95 -20.37
N VAL A 47 34.57 11.19 -20.41
CA VAL A 47 34.14 10.33 -19.31
C VAL A 47 34.02 8.89 -19.79
N TYR A 48 34.25 7.96 -18.87
CA TYR A 48 33.99 6.53 -19.05
C TYR A 48 33.00 6.11 -17.98
N GLY A 49 31.94 5.44 -18.39
CA GLY A 49 30.86 5.11 -17.50
C GLY A 49 29.73 4.36 -18.16
N GLY A 50 28.71 4.09 -17.38
CA GLY A 50 27.53 3.35 -17.80
C GLY A 50 26.34 3.68 -16.90
N LEU A 51 25.17 3.35 -17.42
CA LEU A 51 23.89 3.45 -16.73
C LEU A 51 23.12 2.17 -17.04
N LYS A 52 22.61 1.51 -16.00
CA LYS A 52 21.76 0.33 -16.18
C LYS A 52 20.56 0.39 -15.25
N ILE A 53 19.37 0.11 -15.79
CA ILE A 53 18.19 -0.16 -14.98
C ILE A 53 18.36 -1.57 -14.41
N ALA A 54 18.52 -1.63 -13.09
CA ALA A 54 18.71 -2.88 -12.36
C ALA A 54 17.41 -3.68 -12.25
N GLY A 55 16.28 -2.98 -12.14
CA GLY A 55 14.96 -3.56 -11.97
C GLY A 55 14.02 -2.54 -11.35
N PHE A 56 12.99 -3.05 -10.70
CA PHE A 56 11.98 -2.24 -10.02
C PHE A 56 11.87 -2.68 -8.56
N ALA A 57 11.90 -1.72 -7.64
CA ALA A 57 11.57 -1.93 -6.24
C ALA A 57 10.05 -1.89 -6.04
N ASP A 58 9.60 -2.43 -4.90
CA ASP A 58 8.20 -2.36 -4.47
C ASP A 58 7.22 -2.94 -5.51
N VAL A 59 7.66 -3.95 -6.28
CA VAL A 59 6.81 -4.60 -7.28
C VAL A 59 5.78 -5.45 -6.55
N ILE A 60 4.51 -5.24 -6.90
CA ILE A 60 3.41 -6.09 -6.45
C ILE A 60 2.83 -6.85 -7.63
N TYR A 61 2.35 -8.06 -7.39
CA TYR A 61 1.57 -8.81 -8.36
C TYR A 61 0.14 -8.92 -7.86
N ILE A 62 -0.84 -8.51 -8.67
CA ILE A 62 -2.26 -8.75 -8.40
C ILE A 62 -2.79 -9.50 -9.63
N ASP A 63 -3.34 -10.70 -9.41
CA ASP A 63 -3.78 -11.59 -10.49
C ASP A 63 -2.70 -11.78 -11.59
N GLU A 64 -1.46 -12.03 -11.16
CA GLU A 64 -0.26 -12.20 -12.02
C GLU A 64 0.15 -10.93 -12.82
N VAL A 65 -0.53 -9.80 -12.64
CA VAL A 65 -0.18 -8.54 -13.29
C VAL A 65 0.76 -7.73 -12.38
N PRO A 66 1.95 -7.30 -12.87
CA PRO A 66 2.90 -6.54 -12.09
C PRO A 66 2.54 -5.05 -12.02
N TYR A 67 2.64 -4.49 -10.82
CA TYR A 67 2.50 -3.06 -10.59
C TYR A 67 3.61 -2.49 -9.70
N ILE A 68 3.81 -1.18 -9.82
CA ILE A 68 4.73 -0.38 -9.00
C ILE A 68 4.00 0.86 -8.46
N PRO A 69 4.47 1.47 -7.36
CA PRO A 69 3.83 2.64 -6.77
C PRO A 69 3.99 3.90 -7.64
N ASP A 70 5.18 4.14 -8.18
CA ASP A 70 5.55 5.32 -8.96
C ASP A 70 6.97 5.16 -9.57
N GLU A 71 7.46 6.19 -10.26
CA GLU A 71 8.75 6.20 -10.96
C GLU A 71 9.97 6.11 -10.01
N ASN A 72 9.82 6.39 -8.71
CA ASN A 72 10.92 6.26 -7.75
C ASN A 72 11.30 4.80 -7.51
N SER A 73 10.41 3.86 -7.84
CA SER A 73 10.70 2.42 -7.80
C SER A 73 11.70 1.96 -8.85
N ILE A 74 12.05 2.78 -9.85
CA ILE A 74 13.06 2.40 -10.85
C ILE A 74 14.44 2.35 -10.19
N LEU A 75 14.99 1.15 -10.06
CA LEU A 75 16.31 0.92 -9.51
C LEU A 75 17.34 1.08 -10.62
N VAL A 76 18.27 2.01 -10.44
CA VAL A 76 19.26 2.38 -11.45
C VAL A 76 20.64 2.33 -10.83
N LYS A 77 21.56 1.63 -11.49
CA LYS A 77 22.97 1.57 -11.13
C LYS A 77 23.74 2.41 -12.13
N SER A 78 24.50 3.38 -11.63
CA SER A 78 25.26 4.30 -12.47
C SER A 78 26.69 4.44 -11.98
N ARG A 79 27.63 4.45 -12.91
CA ARG A 79 29.05 4.68 -12.62
C ARG A 79 29.66 5.54 -13.70
N VAL A 80 30.42 6.54 -13.27
CA VAL A 80 31.12 7.45 -14.18
C VAL A 80 32.42 7.87 -13.54
N ILE A 81 33.50 7.67 -14.29
CA ILE A 81 34.87 8.07 -13.99
C ILE A 81 35.46 8.87 -15.15
N LYS A 82 36.66 9.43 -14.94
CA LYS A 82 37.43 10.05 -16.03
C LYS A 82 37.77 8.97 -17.07
N SER A 83 37.62 9.30 -18.36
CA SER A 83 37.97 8.35 -19.41
C SER A 83 39.44 7.91 -19.35
N PRO A 84 39.72 6.58 -19.37
CA PRO A 84 41.08 6.05 -19.49
C PRO A 84 41.79 6.50 -20.78
N ASP A 85 41.03 6.80 -21.83
CA ASP A 85 41.56 7.22 -23.14
C ASP A 85 42.22 8.61 -23.11
N LEU A 86 42.09 9.32 -21.98
CA LEU A 86 42.72 10.62 -21.74
C LEU A 86 44.16 10.52 -21.25
N ILE A 87 44.80 9.34 -21.29
CA ILE A 87 46.23 9.20 -21.02
C ILE A 87 47.02 10.03 -22.04
N GLY A 88 47.82 10.99 -21.55
CA GLY A 88 48.58 11.93 -22.40
C GLY A 88 47.78 13.14 -22.90
N TRP A 89 46.49 13.27 -22.54
CA TRP A 89 45.69 14.45 -22.90
C TRP A 89 46.17 15.69 -22.14
N ILE A 90 46.42 16.77 -22.88
CA ILE A 90 46.87 18.09 -22.36
C ILE A 90 45.79 18.86 -21.57
N GLY A 91 44.59 18.29 -21.44
CA GLY A 91 43.47 18.86 -20.72
C GLY A 91 43.39 18.40 -19.27
N HIS A 92 42.85 19.27 -18.43
CA HIS A 92 42.56 19.03 -17.03
C HIS A 92 41.07 19.17 -16.80
N ILE A 93 40.47 18.14 -16.19
CA ILE A 93 39.09 18.17 -15.73
C ILE A 93 39.04 18.93 -14.40
N LYS A 94 38.21 19.97 -14.34
CA LYS A 94 37.99 20.78 -13.15
C LYS A 94 36.85 20.23 -12.30
N LYS A 95 35.73 19.87 -12.94
CA LYS A 95 34.50 19.42 -12.28
C LYS A 95 33.75 18.46 -13.19
N MET A 96 33.13 17.45 -12.58
CA MET A 96 32.13 16.60 -13.23
C MET A 96 30.84 16.69 -12.42
N GLU A 97 29.76 17.10 -13.06
CA GLU A 97 28.42 17.16 -12.48
C GLU A 97 27.58 16.05 -13.12
N LYS A 98 26.91 15.26 -12.28
CA LYS A 98 26.05 14.15 -12.70
C LYS A 98 24.60 14.53 -12.42
N HIS A 99 23.73 14.33 -13.40
CA HIS A 99 22.30 14.49 -13.26
C HIS A 99 21.61 13.23 -13.77
N GLU A 100 20.86 12.57 -12.91
CA GLU A 100 20.13 11.34 -13.22
C GLU A 100 18.63 11.64 -13.23
N GLU A 101 17.98 11.24 -14.31
CA GLU A 101 16.54 11.37 -14.51
C GLU A 101 15.95 9.97 -14.77
N LYS A 102 14.78 9.72 -14.19
CA LYS A 102 14.02 8.47 -14.33
C LYS A 102 12.58 8.82 -14.63
N TYR A 103 11.97 8.14 -15.58
CA TYR A 103 10.56 8.35 -15.92
C TYR A 103 9.97 7.14 -16.65
N ILE A 104 8.64 7.04 -16.66
CA ILE A 104 7.89 6.02 -17.38
C ILE A 104 7.07 6.68 -18.48
N LYS A 105 7.20 6.18 -19.70
CA LYS A 105 6.42 6.66 -20.84
C LYS A 105 6.00 5.50 -21.72
N ASN A 106 4.69 5.40 -21.98
CA ASN A 106 4.10 4.36 -22.83
C ASN A 106 4.51 2.93 -22.43
N GLY A 107 4.47 2.61 -21.13
CA GLY A 107 4.83 1.27 -20.60
C GLY A 107 6.33 0.94 -20.65
N THR A 108 7.19 1.93 -20.89
CA THR A 108 8.65 1.77 -20.89
C THR A 108 9.26 2.68 -19.83
N ALA A 109 10.12 2.13 -18.99
CA ALA A 109 10.95 2.89 -18.06
C ALA A 109 12.21 3.38 -18.78
N TYR A 110 12.58 4.62 -18.52
CA TYR A 110 13.78 5.25 -19.05
C TYR A 110 14.63 5.76 -17.90
N ALA A 111 15.94 5.52 -18.00
CA ALA A 111 16.94 6.14 -17.14
C ALA A 111 17.89 6.95 -18.03
N VAL A 112 18.17 8.19 -17.64
CA VAL A 112 19.07 9.08 -18.36
C VAL A 112 20.07 9.68 -17.38
N LEU A 113 21.36 9.48 -17.65
CA LEU A 113 22.45 10.07 -16.89
C LEU A 113 23.18 11.08 -17.76
N THR A 114 23.04 12.35 -17.40
CA THR A 114 23.74 13.45 -18.05
C THR A 114 24.94 13.86 -17.21
N VAL A 115 26.13 13.81 -17.82
CA VAL A 115 27.39 14.18 -17.17
C VAL A 115 27.95 15.44 -17.83
N LYS A 116 27.97 16.55 -17.08
CA LYS A 116 28.60 17.80 -17.51
C LYS A 116 30.02 17.85 -16.97
N THR A 117 30.99 17.92 -17.87
CA THR A 117 32.42 17.93 -17.54
C THR A 117 33.03 19.26 -17.94
N ASP A 118 33.49 20.02 -16.95
CA ASP A 118 34.23 21.26 -17.13
C ASP A 118 35.72 20.98 -17.22
N TRP A 119 36.37 21.48 -18.26
CA TRP A 119 37.79 21.25 -18.52
C TRP A 119 38.50 22.47 -19.09
N TYR A 120 39.82 22.47 -18.96
CA TYR A 120 40.70 23.47 -19.58
C TYR A 120 42.01 22.82 -20.00
N THR A 121 42.73 23.42 -20.94
CA THR A 121 44.04 22.95 -21.38
C THR A 121 45.13 23.85 -20.84
N VAL A 122 46.31 23.26 -20.58
CA VAL A 122 47.50 24.03 -20.20
C VAL A 122 48.49 23.92 -21.35
N LYS A 123 48.83 25.06 -21.95
CA LYS A 123 49.91 25.15 -22.93
C LYS A 123 51.15 25.71 -22.24
N THR A 124 52.28 25.05 -22.42
CA THR A 124 53.58 25.54 -21.97
C THR A 124 54.26 26.21 -23.14
N ASP A 125 54.69 27.46 -22.97
CA ASP A 125 55.54 28.13 -23.95
C ASP A 125 56.94 27.50 -23.89
N HIS A 126 57.38 26.92 -25.01
CA HIS A 126 58.67 26.24 -25.12
C HIS A 126 59.88 27.19 -24.99
N THR A 127 59.66 28.49 -25.14
CA THR A 127 60.72 29.52 -25.13
C THR A 127 60.89 30.15 -23.75
N THR A 128 59.78 30.36 -23.03
CA THR A 128 59.77 31.07 -21.73
C THR A 128 59.47 30.16 -20.54
N GLY A 129 59.06 28.90 -20.77
CA GLY A 129 58.64 27.96 -19.73
C GLY A 129 57.31 28.33 -19.04
N GLN A 130 56.68 29.45 -19.42
CA GLN A 130 55.44 29.91 -18.80
C GLN A 130 54.26 29.02 -19.20
N LYS A 131 53.45 28.64 -18.21
CA LYS A 131 52.21 27.86 -18.41
C LYS A 131 51.01 28.80 -18.55
N ARG A 132 50.28 28.68 -19.65
CA ARG A 132 49.02 29.42 -19.89
C ARG A 132 47.82 28.48 -19.88
N LYS A 133 46.83 28.79 -19.03
CA LYS A 133 45.54 28.07 -18.98
C LYS A 133 44.61 28.61 -20.05
N SER A 134 43.93 27.72 -20.78
CA SER A 134 42.83 28.12 -21.67
C SER A 134 41.60 28.54 -20.87
N LYS A 135 40.64 29.19 -21.55
CA LYS A 135 39.28 29.34 -21.01
C LYS A 135 38.69 27.96 -20.68
N ILE A 136 37.86 27.91 -19.64
CA ILE A 136 37.11 26.71 -19.27
C ILE A 136 36.10 26.42 -20.38
N LYS A 137 36.01 25.14 -20.76
CA LYS A 137 35.04 24.59 -21.69
C LYS A 137 34.22 23.54 -20.97
N THR A 138 32.99 23.35 -21.41
CA THR A 138 32.08 22.34 -20.87
C THR A 138 31.76 21.34 -21.97
N SER A 139 31.80 20.06 -21.63
CA SER A 139 31.37 18.95 -22.49
C SER A 139 30.27 18.18 -21.79
N THR A 140 29.37 17.57 -22.56
CA THR A 140 28.24 16.81 -22.03
C THR A 140 28.27 15.41 -22.61
N ALA A 141 28.26 14.40 -21.74
CA ALA A 141 28.06 13.00 -22.10
C ALA A 141 26.70 12.55 -21.57
N VAL A 142 26.02 11.67 -22.31
CA VAL A 142 24.70 11.18 -21.94
C VAL A 142 24.66 9.67 -22.08
N PHE A 143 24.37 8.98 -20.97
CA PHE A 143 24.14 7.54 -20.95
C PHE A 143 22.63 7.30 -20.80
N ARG A 144 22.10 6.31 -21.50
CA ARG A 144 20.67 5.99 -21.51
C ARG A 144 20.48 4.49 -21.41
N ASP A 145 19.46 4.08 -20.66
CA ASP A 145 18.96 2.72 -20.66
C ASP A 145 17.42 2.75 -20.63
N SER A 146 16.80 1.69 -21.13
CA SER A 146 15.36 1.56 -21.14
C SER A 146 14.92 0.09 -21.09
N CYS A 147 13.83 -0.18 -20.38
CA CYS A 147 13.23 -1.51 -20.29
C CYS A 147 11.70 -1.40 -20.18
N PRO A 148 10.96 -2.48 -20.50
CA PRO A 148 9.53 -2.55 -20.19
C PRO A 148 9.28 -2.31 -18.70
N ALA A 149 8.28 -1.50 -18.37
CA ALA A 149 7.93 -1.16 -17.00
C ALA A 149 6.62 -1.86 -16.59
N PRO A 150 6.51 -2.31 -15.32
CA PRO A 150 5.22 -2.60 -14.71
C PRO A 150 4.26 -1.41 -14.78
N ASN A 151 2.96 -1.69 -14.65
CA ASN A 151 1.97 -0.62 -14.59
C ASN A 151 2.07 0.13 -13.26
N VAL A 152 1.71 1.41 -13.25
CA VAL A 152 1.59 2.14 -11.98
C VAL A 152 0.26 1.73 -11.33
N PHE A 153 0.31 1.28 -10.08
CA PHE A 153 -0.90 0.90 -9.34
C PHE A 153 -1.69 2.16 -8.95
N GLU A 154 -2.85 2.35 -9.58
CA GLU A 154 -3.79 3.38 -9.17
C GLU A 154 -4.38 3.01 -7.81
N ARG A 155 -4.20 3.90 -6.83
CA ARG A 155 -4.63 3.68 -5.46
C ARG A 155 -5.26 4.93 -4.86
N PRO A 156 -6.26 4.78 -3.99
CA PRO A 156 -6.83 5.91 -3.28
C PRO A 156 -5.84 6.45 -2.25
N THR A 157 -5.73 7.78 -2.15
CA THR A 157 -5.03 8.48 -1.05
C THR A 157 -6.01 9.03 -0.01
N GLN A 158 -7.30 8.95 -0.32
CA GLN A 158 -8.42 9.34 0.52
C GLN A 158 -9.65 8.52 0.14
N ALA A 159 -10.55 8.30 1.08
CA ALA A 159 -11.81 7.62 0.84
C ALA A 159 -12.95 8.36 1.53
N LYS A 160 -14.16 8.24 0.95
CA LYS A 160 -15.39 8.72 1.56
C LYS A 160 -16.09 7.54 2.25
N GLY A 161 -16.28 7.65 3.55
CA GLY A 161 -17.02 6.67 4.34
C GLY A 161 -18.50 7.02 4.47
N TYR A 162 -19.29 6.01 4.80
CA TYR A 162 -20.73 6.11 4.99
C TYR A 162 -21.11 5.56 6.36
N ILE A 163 -21.80 6.37 7.15
CA ILE A 163 -22.32 6.01 8.46
C ILE A 163 -23.84 6.05 8.38
N ASN A 164 -24.48 4.91 8.56
CA ASN A 164 -25.93 4.78 8.64
C ASN A 164 -26.32 4.41 10.06
N GLU A 165 -26.77 5.39 10.84
CA GLU A 165 -27.20 5.22 12.23
C GLU A 165 -28.69 4.91 12.26
N TYR A 166 -29.06 3.73 12.78
CA TYR A 166 -30.45 3.32 12.98
C TYR A 166 -30.83 3.51 14.44
N ARG A 167 -31.52 4.61 14.73
CA ARG A 167 -32.00 4.92 16.08
C ARG A 167 -33.28 4.17 16.33
N SER A 168 -33.20 3.15 17.18
CA SER A 168 -34.36 2.42 17.71
C SER A 168 -34.33 2.44 19.22
N LYS A 169 -35.51 2.46 19.86
CA LYS A 169 -35.63 2.32 21.32
C LYS A 169 -35.30 0.91 21.80
N SER A 170 -35.45 -0.09 20.94
CA SER A 170 -35.29 -1.50 21.28
C SER A 170 -33.88 -1.99 20.94
N ILE A 171 -33.41 -1.73 19.71
CA ILE A 171 -32.16 -2.31 19.18
C ILE A 171 -31.46 -1.28 18.27
N PRO A 172 -30.83 -0.22 18.83
CA PRO A 172 -30.07 0.72 18.04
C PRO A 172 -28.82 0.04 17.45
N ASN A 173 -28.54 0.31 16.19
CA ASN A 173 -27.33 -0.15 15.53
C ASN A 173 -26.84 0.89 14.51
N THR A 174 -25.55 0.92 14.26
CA THR A 174 -24.93 1.76 13.24
C THR A 174 -24.13 0.89 12.29
N ARG A 175 -24.28 1.16 10.99
CA ARG A 175 -23.50 0.53 9.93
C ARG A 175 -22.46 1.50 9.41
N VAL A 176 -21.21 1.06 9.36
CA VAL A 176 -20.11 1.84 8.79
C VAL A 176 -19.59 1.10 7.57
N TYR A 177 -19.57 1.80 6.43
CA TYR A 177 -19.10 1.28 5.16
C TYR A 177 -18.06 2.21 4.58
N VAL A 178 -17.01 1.64 4.00
CA VAL A 178 -15.99 2.37 3.23
C VAL A 178 -15.71 1.56 1.96
N PRO A 179 -15.72 2.19 0.76
CA PRO A 179 -15.37 1.49 -0.47
C PRO A 179 -13.97 0.87 -0.42
N SER A 180 -13.83 -0.35 -0.94
CA SER A 180 -12.62 -1.17 -0.83
C SER A 180 -11.69 -1.15 -2.05
N GLU A 181 -12.08 -0.48 -3.13
CA GLU A 181 -11.32 -0.46 -4.38
C GLU A 181 -9.88 0.06 -4.16
N GLY A 182 -8.88 -0.73 -4.57
CA GLY A 182 -7.46 -0.41 -4.42
C GLY A 182 -6.90 -0.54 -2.99
N LEU A 183 -7.68 -1.09 -2.05
CA LEU A 183 -7.26 -1.30 -0.66
C LEU A 183 -6.82 -2.74 -0.41
N THR A 184 -5.84 -2.92 0.48
CA THR A 184 -5.43 -4.22 1.02
C THR A 184 -6.25 -4.58 2.26
N LYS A 185 -6.55 -3.59 3.12
CA LYS A 185 -7.44 -3.76 4.28
C LYS A 185 -8.02 -2.44 4.78
N ILE A 186 -9.10 -2.53 5.55
CA ILE A 186 -9.65 -1.44 6.35
C ILE A 186 -9.67 -1.86 7.81
N VAL A 187 -9.12 -1.02 8.69
CA VAL A 187 -9.14 -1.22 10.14
C VAL A 187 -10.18 -0.28 10.74
N TYR A 188 -11.15 -0.85 11.44
CA TYR A 188 -12.20 -0.15 12.16
C TYR A 188 -11.94 -0.23 13.66
N GLU A 189 -11.80 0.92 14.30
CA GLU A 189 -11.65 1.05 15.75
C GLU A 189 -12.88 1.74 16.32
N TYR A 190 -13.48 1.16 17.36
CA TYR A 190 -14.61 1.76 18.07
C TYR A 190 -14.60 1.44 19.56
N GLY A 191 -14.49 2.48 20.40
CA GLY A 191 -14.64 2.35 21.85
C GLY A 191 -13.64 1.40 22.53
N GLY A 192 -12.44 1.26 21.97
CA GLY A 192 -11.38 0.36 22.45
C GLY A 192 -11.38 -1.03 21.82
N ASN A 193 -12.38 -1.37 21.01
CA ASN A 193 -12.41 -2.58 20.18
C ASN A 193 -11.93 -2.29 18.76
N SER A 194 -11.45 -3.32 18.06
CA SER A 194 -10.98 -3.21 16.69
C SER A 194 -11.41 -4.41 15.85
N SER A 195 -11.65 -4.17 14.56
CA SER A 195 -11.79 -5.22 13.55
C SER A 195 -11.25 -4.78 12.21
N GLU A 196 -10.69 -5.73 11.48
CA GLU A 196 -10.09 -5.53 10.17
C GLU A 196 -10.94 -6.24 9.12
N HIS A 197 -11.21 -5.54 8.02
CA HIS A 197 -11.73 -6.12 6.79
C HIS A 197 -10.57 -6.21 5.79
N ILE A 198 -10.14 -7.43 5.49
CA ILE A 198 -8.97 -7.72 4.67
C ILE A 198 -9.43 -8.12 3.27
N PHE A 199 -8.86 -7.47 2.26
CA PHE A 199 -9.16 -7.65 0.84
C PHE A 199 -8.02 -8.28 0.07
N MET A 200 -6.78 -8.15 0.54
CA MET A 200 -5.60 -8.72 -0.10
C MET A 200 -4.62 -9.25 0.93
N LEU A 201 -4.08 -10.45 0.68
CA LEU A 201 -2.98 -11.04 1.44
C LEU A 201 -1.74 -11.09 0.56
N GLY A 202 -0.64 -10.49 1.02
CA GLY A 202 0.61 -10.41 0.29
C GLY A 202 1.59 -11.49 0.72
N GLU A 203 2.19 -12.17 -0.24
CA GLU A 203 3.27 -13.14 -0.08
C GLU A 203 4.55 -12.57 -0.70
N ARG A 204 5.66 -12.55 0.05
CA ARG A 204 6.94 -12.09 -0.48
C ARG A 204 7.64 -13.17 -1.28
N GLN A 205 8.19 -12.77 -2.42
CA GLN A 205 8.93 -13.63 -3.32
C GLN A 205 10.20 -12.91 -3.77
N ALA A 206 11.31 -13.64 -3.87
CA ALA A 206 12.56 -13.14 -4.41
C ALA A 206 12.89 -13.87 -5.72
N ASP A 207 13.27 -13.12 -6.74
CA ASP A 207 13.75 -13.71 -8.00
C ASP A 207 15.22 -14.14 -7.91
N GLU A 208 15.74 -14.80 -8.96
CA GLU A 208 17.13 -15.26 -9.04
C GLU A 208 18.17 -14.12 -8.94
N LYS A 209 17.75 -12.88 -9.21
CA LYS A 209 18.58 -11.67 -9.12
C LYS A 209 18.48 -10.99 -7.75
N GLY A 210 17.68 -11.54 -6.85
CA GLY A 210 17.42 -11.00 -5.51
C GLY A 210 16.43 -9.83 -5.49
N ILE A 211 15.68 -9.58 -6.57
CA ILE A 211 14.59 -8.60 -6.56
C ILE A 211 13.42 -9.19 -5.77
N ILE A 212 13.01 -8.47 -4.73
CA ILE A 212 11.90 -8.86 -3.85
C ILE A 212 10.63 -8.21 -4.41
N SER A 213 9.58 -8.99 -4.48
CA SER A 213 8.24 -8.58 -4.87
C SER A 213 7.20 -9.15 -3.92
N THR A 214 6.00 -8.57 -3.91
CA THR A 214 4.87 -9.04 -3.09
C THR A 214 3.74 -9.51 -4.00
N ALA A 215 3.42 -10.79 -4.00
CA ALA A 215 2.28 -11.35 -4.69
C ALA A 215 1.02 -11.27 -3.80
N TYR A 216 0.03 -10.50 -4.23
CA TYR A 216 -1.24 -10.36 -3.52
C TYR A 216 -2.29 -11.33 -4.07
N THR A 217 -2.93 -12.04 -3.15
CA THR A 217 -4.15 -12.81 -3.40
C THR A 217 -5.35 -12.05 -2.88
N THR A 218 -6.37 -11.85 -3.71
CA THR A 218 -7.63 -11.23 -3.30
C THR A 218 -8.41 -12.16 -2.37
N VAL A 219 -8.89 -11.61 -1.26
CA VAL A 219 -9.67 -12.30 -0.23
C VAL A 219 -10.85 -11.43 0.21
N ASN A 220 -11.76 -12.02 0.98
CA ASN A 220 -12.77 -11.27 1.71
C ASN A 220 -12.87 -11.88 3.11
N TYR A 221 -12.11 -11.32 4.04
CA TYR A 221 -11.93 -11.88 5.37
C TYR A 221 -12.08 -10.79 6.42
N TRP A 222 -12.78 -11.12 7.51
CA TRP A 222 -12.96 -10.24 8.66
C TRP A 222 -12.28 -10.87 9.87
N ASP A 223 -11.53 -10.05 10.60
CA ASP A 223 -10.91 -10.44 11.87
C ASP A 223 -11.15 -9.38 12.94
N GLY A 224 -11.33 -9.81 14.19
CA GLY A 224 -11.49 -8.93 15.35
C GLY A 224 -12.84 -9.04 16.07
N SER A 225 -13.05 -8.10 17.00
CA SER A 225 -14.11 -8.20 18.02
C SER A 225 -15.41 -7.46 17.70
N LEU A 226 -15.41 -6.57 16.72
CA LEU A 226 -16.59 -5.85 16.24
C LEU A 226 -17.34 -6.72 15.23
N SER A 227 -18.66 -6.69 15.30
CA SER A 227 -19.50 -7.43 14.36
C SER A 227 -19.51 -6.78 12.98
N TYR A 228 -19.82 -7.57 11.95
CA TYR A 228 -19.94 -7.11 10.57
C TYR A 228 -21.19 -7.72 9.91
N LEU A 229 -21.62 -7.13 8.80
CA LEU A 229 -22.67 -7.63 7.93
C LEU A 229 -22.41 -7.19 6.49
N GLY A 230 -22.17 -8.17 5.62
CA GLY A 230 -21.66 -7.89 4.28
C GLY A 230 -20.34 -7.12 4.39
N ASP A 231 -20.23 -6.02 3.64
CA ASP A 231 -19.03 -5.16 3.63
C ASP A 231 -19.12 -4.01 4.65
N SER A 232 -20.05 -4.09 5.61
CA SER A 232 -20.25 -3.05 6.62
C SER A 232 -19.92 -3.56 8.01
N LEU A 233 -19.17 -2.75 8.76
CA LEU A 233 -19.05 -2.90 10.21
C LEU A 233 -20.41 -2.60 10.88
N ILE A 234 -20.75 -3.39 11.91
CA ILE A 234 -21.90 -3.14 12.78
C ILE A 234 -21.42 -2.72 14.16
N ILE A 235 -21.91 -1.56 14.60
CA ILE A 235 -21.79 -1.09 15.98
C ILE A 235 -23.15 -1.21 16.64
N ASN A 236 -23.24 -2.06 17.66
CA ASN A 236 -24.46 -2.24 18.44
C ASN A 236 -24.53 -1.21 19.58
N GLY A 237 -25.72 -0.65 19.81
CA GLY A 237 -25.94 0.33 20.89
C GLY A 237 -25.92 1.79 20.42
N PRO A 238 -25.97 2.74 21.37
CA PRO A 238 -25.85 4.17 21.06
C PRO A 238 -24.53 4.49 20.36
N PHE A 239 -24.61 5.24 19.26
CA PHE A 239 -23.46 5.59 18.44
C PHE A 239 -22.87 6.94 18.83
N ASP A 240 -21.55 6.97 18.98
CA ASP A 240 -20.76 8.19 19.18
C ASP A 240 -19.68 8.26 18.10
N LYS A 241 -19.84 9.19 17.16
CA LYS A 241 -18.93 9.36 16.03
C LYS A 241 -17.48 9.62 16.47
N ASN A 242 -17.27 10.28 17.62
CA ASN A 242 -15.91 10.59 18.09
C ASN A 242 -15.13 9.37 18.55
N LYS A 243 -15.82 8.25 18.80
CA LYS A 243 -15.19 6.97 19.16
C LYS A 243 -14.83 6.12 17.96
N LEU A 244 -15.27 6.52 16.76
CA LEU A 244 -15.00 5.80 15.51
C LEU A 244 -13.71 6.33 14.88
N LYS A 245 -12.77 5.43 14.64
CA LYS A 245 -11.60 5.67 13.80
C LYS A 245 -11.52 4.59 12.73
N VAL A 246 -11.31 5.00 11.49
CA VAL A 246 -11.22 4.08 10.35
C VAL A 246 -9.96 4.40 9.57
N THR A 247 -9.09 3.42 9.41
CA THR A 247 -7.82 3.53 8.69
C THR A 247 -7.85 2.59 7.50
N CYS A 248 -7.60 3.12 6.31
CA CYS A 248 -7.50 2.36 5.08
C CYS A 248 -6.03 2.09 4.76
N TYR A 249 -5.76 0.90 4.24
CA TYR A 249 -4.44 0.47 3.82
C TYR A 249 -4.50 0.16 2.33
N THR A 250 -3.57 0.72 1.56
CA THR A 250 -3.24 0.30 0.20
C THR A 250 -2.01 -0.60 0.24
N PRO A 251 -1.55 -1.17 -0.89
CA PRO A 251 -0.28 -1.89 -0.90
C PRO A 251 0.92 -1.05 -0.44
N TYR A 252 0.87 0.27 -0.55
CA TYR A 252 2.04 1.14 -0.38
C TYR A 252 1.94 2.17 0.75
N GLU A 253 0.73 2.55 1.12
CA GLU A 253 0.40 3.68 1.99
C GLU A 253 -0.81 3.36 2.87
N GLU A 254 -0.90 4.02 4.02
CA GLU A 254 -2.10 4.04 4.85
C GLU A 254 -2.65 5.46 4.95
N PHE A 255 -3.95 5.60 5.12
CA PHE A 255 -4.59 6.89 5.37
C PHE A 255 -5.84 6.74 6.24
N GLN A 256 -6.13 7.78 7.02
CA GLN A 256 -7.33 7.80 7.86
C GLN A 256 -8.52 8.36 7.08
N VAL A 257 -9.68 7.71 7.20
CA VAL A 257 -10.94 8.21 6.66
C VAL A 257 -11.45 9.33 7.56
N THR A 258 -11.59 10.52 6.99
CA THR A 258 -12.07 11.72 7.70
C THR A 258 -13.38 12.25 7.14
N ASP A 259 -13.62 12.06 5.83
CA ASP A 259 -14.88 12.40 5.18
C ASP A 259 -15.90 11.27 5.36
N PHE A 260 -16.90 11.52 6.22
CA PHE A 260 -18.01 10.61 6.45
C PHE A 260 -19.33 11.26 6.15
N GLN A 261 -20.08 10.66 5.22
CA GLN A 261 -21.50 10.95 5.06
C GLN A 261 -22.29 10.21 6.16
N HIS A 262 -22.85 10.98 7.09
CA HIS A 262 -23.62 10.44 8.21
C HIS A 262 -25.12 10.63 7.97
N THR A 263 -25.82 9.52 7.79
CA THR A 263 -27.27 9.46 7.64
C THR A 263 -27.87 8.88 8.92
N ILE A 264 -28.87 9.56 9.47
CA ILE A 264 -29.60 9.12 10.65
C ILE A 264 -30.98 8.64 10.20
N ASN A 265 -31.31 7.40 10.56
CA ASN A 265 -32.59 6.77 10.30
C ASN A 265 -33.29 6.55 11.64
N ASP A 266 -34.30 7.35 11.94
CA ASP A 266 -35.16 7.14 13.09
C ASP A 266 -36.15 6.03 12.77
N LEU A 267 -35.98 4.88 13.41
CA LEU A 267 -36.91 3.77 13.28
C LEU A 267 -38.11 4.04 14.20
N PRO A 268 -39.35 3.88 13.69
CA PRO A 268 -40.53 4.01 14.53
C PRO A 268 -40.42 3.00 15.66
N ALA A 269 -40.81 3.41 16.88
CA ALA A 269 -40.90 2.48 17.99
C ALA A 269 -41.84 1.34 17.59
N ASP A 270 -41.38 0.09 17.70
CA ASP A 270 -42.12 -1.12 17.29
C ASP A 270 -43.56 -1.06 17.82
N SER A 271 -44.51 -0.73 16.93
CA SER A 271 -45.93 -0.65 17.27
C SER A 271 -46.53 -2.04 17.45
N TRP A 272 -45.87 -3.08 16.92
CA TRP A 272 -46.34 -4.45 17.01
C TRP A 272 -46.54 -4.93 18.45
N THR A 273 -45.73 -4.44 19.39
CA THR A 273 -45.93 -4.75 20.81
C THR A 273 -47.24 -4.19 21.34
N LYS A 274 -47.65 -2.97 20.94
CA LYS A 274 -48.94 -2.38 21.30
C LYS A 274 -50.09 -3.11 20.62
N ASP A 275 -49.95 -3.43 19.33
CA ASP A 275 -50.97 -4.14 18.56
C ASP A 275 -51.19 -5.56 19.09
N PHE A 276 -50.10 -6.26 19.47
CA PHE A 276 -50.14 -7.57 20.11
C PHE A 276 -50.71 -7.53 21.53
N LEU A 277 -50.34 -6.53 22.35
CA LEU A 277 -50.93 -6.36 23.69
C LEU A 277 -52.43 -6.07 23.60
N ALA A 278 -52.84 -5.23 22.65
CA ALA A 278 -54.24 -4.90 22.42
C ALA A 278 -55.03 -6.15 21.96
N PHE A 279 -54.44 -6.99 21.10
CA PHE A 279 -55.00 -8.27 20.70
C PHE A 279 -55.17 -9.22 21.90
N LEU A 280 -54.13 -9.41 22.70
CA LEU A 280 -54.18 -10.25 23.92
C LEU A 280 -55.23 -9.74 24.93
N LEU A 281 -55.30 -8.42 25.14
CA LEU A 281 -56.28 -7.82 26.05
C LEU A 281 -57.71 -8.06 25.55
N ARG A 282 -57.94 -7.98 24.24
CA ARG A 282 -59.25 -8.22 23.62
C ARG A 282 -59.70 -9.67 23.81
N ASP A 283 -58.81 -10.63 23.64
CA ASP A 283 -59.10 -12.05 23.85
C ASP A 283 -59.37 -12.35 25.33
N LEU A 284 -58.60 -11.78 26.25
CA LEU A 284 -58.84 -11.91 27.70
C LEU A 284 -60.19 -11.32 28.12
N LEU A 285 -60.57 -10.16 27.56
CA LEU A 285 -61.89 -9.56 27.81
C LEU A 285 -63.02 -10.40 27.23
N MET A 286 -62.86 -11.00 26.04
CA MET A 286 -63.86 -11.91 25.47
C MET A 286 -64.04 -13.16 26.34
N LEU A 287 -62.95 -13.75 26.81
CA LEU A 287 -62.99 -14.90 27.73
C LEU A 287 -63.66 -14.54 29.06
N PHE A 288 -63.35 -13.37 29.63
CA PHE A 288 -63.98 -12.88 30.86
C PHE A 288 -65.49 -12.62 30.69
N CYS A 289 -65.89 -11.98 29.59
CA CYS A 289 -67.29 -11.77 29.24
C CYS A 289 -68.03 -13.09 29.03
N GLY A 290 -67.42 -14.05 28.34
CA GLY A 290 -67.94 -15.40 28.16
C GLY A 290 -68.14 -16.12 29.50
N TYR A 291 -67.14 -16.10 30.37
CA TYR A 291 -67.24 -16.66 31.72
C TYR A 291 -68.35 -16.02 32.55
N LYS A 292 -68.47 -14.68 32.52
CA LYS A 292 -69.55 -13.96 33.21
C LYS A 292 -70.93 -14.32 32.67
N LEU A 293 -71.09 -14.45 31.35
CA LEU A 293 -72.33 -14.89 30.71
C LEU A 293 -72.71 -16.32 31.16
N VAL A 294 -71.76 -17.25 31.14
CA VAL A 294 -71.98 -18.63 31.60
C VAL A 294 -72.44 -18.65 33.07
N ARG A 295 -71.86 -17.81 33.93
CA ARG A 295 -72.22 -17.72 35.35
C ARG A 295 -73.59 -17.06 35.61
N VAL A 296 -74.10 -16.28 34.67
CA VAL A 296 -75.46 -15.68 34.73
C VAL A 296 -76.50 -16.67 34.20
N ILE A 297 -76.18 -17.42 33.14
CA ILE A 297 -77.07 -18.40 32.53
C ILE A 297 -77.16 -19.68 33.39
N ILE A 298 -76.05 -20.05 34.04
CA ILE A 298 -75.95 -21.17 34.96
C ILE A 298 -75.53 -20.60 36.32
N PRO A 299 -76.49 -20.12 37.13
CA PRO A 299 -76.20 -19.77 38.51
C PRO A 299 -75.78 -21.03 39.29
N PRO A 300 -74.97 -20.88 40.35
CA PRO A 300 -74.54 -22.01 41.17
C PRO A 300 -75.71 -22.79 41.78
#